data_AF-A0A847AHU1-F1
#
_entry.id   AF-A0A847AHU1-F1
#
_cell.length_a   1.000
_cell.length_b   1.000
_cell.length_c   1.000
_cell.angle_alpha   90.00
_cell.angle_beta   90.00
_cell.angle_gamma   90.00
#
_symmetry.space_group_name_H-M   'P 1'
#
loop_
_entity.id
_entity.type
_entity.pdbx_description
1 polymer ?
#
loop_
_entity_poly.entity_id
_entity_poly.type
_entity_poly.pdbx_seq_one_letter_code
_entity_poly.pdbx_strand_id
1 'polypeptide(L)' 'MKELAIVNGSVYQNHGFHKTNVYIRRGLIDVITPEFLPSEETIDASGLFVIPGLIDPHVHLAMRNRFAQSADDFESGSI' A
#
# COMPACT_ATOMS: atom_id res chain seq x y z
N MET A 1 1.39 3.50 -20.72
CA MET A 1 1.61 2.25 -19.95
C MET A 1 1.17 2.53 -18.52
N LYS A 2 0.75 1.52 -17.73
CA LYS A 2 0.57 1.72 -16.28
C LYS A 2 1.94 1.62 -15.61
N GLU A 3 2.12 2.25 -14.45
CA GLU A 3 3.40 2.23 -13.72
C GLU A 3 3.56 0.93 -12.93
N LEU A 4 2.56 0.58 -12.12
CA LEU A 4 2.58 -0.61 -11.27
C LEU A 4 1.29 -1.43 -11.40
N ALA A 5 1.43 -2.74 -11.52
CA ALA A 5 0.35 -3.71 -11.37
C ALA A 5 0.54 -4.56 -10.12
N ILE A 6 -0.49 -4.69 -9.30
CA ILE A 6 -0.58 -5.69 -8.23
C ILE A 6 -1.60 -6.73 -8.68
N VAL A 7 -1.13 -7.94 -8.99
CA VAL A 7 -1.92 -8.97 -9.67
C VAL A 7 -2.17 -10.20 -8.81
N ASN A 8 -3.19 -10.99 -9.14
CA ASN A 8 -3.51 -12.28 -8.51
C ASN A 8 -3.80 -12.21 -7.00
N GLY A 9 -3.96 -11.02 -6.42
CA GLY A 9 -4.27 -10.83 -5.00
C GLY A 9 -5.74 -10.96 -4.66
N SER A 10 -6.04 -11.16 -3.38
CA SER A 10 -7.38 -10.95 -2.82
C SER A 10 -7.52 -9.50 -2.39
N VAL A 11 -8.12 -8.67 -3.23
CA VAL A 11 -8.24 -7.21 -3.01
C VAL A 11 -9.45 -6.91 -2.14
N TYR A 12 -9.25 -6.14 -1.08
CA TYR A 12 -10.34 -5.65 -0.23
C TYR A 12 -11.04 -4.45 -0.88
N GLN A 13 -12.30 -4.60 -1.23
CA GLN A 13 -13.17 -3.54 -1.75
C GLN A 13 -14.62 -3.85 -1.37
N ASN A 14 -15.47 -2.82 -1.26
CA ASN A 14 -16.91 -2.99 -1.01
C ASN A 14 -17.23 -3.95 0.16
N HIS A 15 -16.46 -3.84 1.25
CA HIS A 15 -16.59 -4.67 2.46
C HIS A 15 -16.30 -6.18 2.27
N GLY A 16 -15.65 -6.58 1.19
CA GLY A 16 -15.29 -7.98 0.90
C GLY A 16 -13.94 -8.14 0.20
N PHE A 17 -13.49 -9.39 0.11
CA PHE A 17 -12.29 -9.75 -0.65
C PHE A 17 -12.67 -10.30 -2.02
N HIS A 18 -12.01 -9.79 -3.05
CA HIS A 18 -12.27 -10.14 -4.44
C HIS A 18 -10.96 -10.50 -5.14
N LYS A 19 -10.96 -11.58 -5.92
CA LYS A 19 -9.85 -11.88 -6.84
C LYS A 19 -9.89 -10.90 -8.01
N THR A 20 -8.99 -9.93 -8.02
CA THR A 20 -8.86 -8.90 -9.05
C THR A 20 -7.46 -8.27 -8.98
N ASN A 21 -7.11 -7.44 -9.95
CA ASN A 21 -5.83 -6.75 -10.01
C ASN A 21 -6.02 -5.24 -9.76
N VAL A 22 -5.00 -4.58 -9.21
CA VAL A 22 -4.96 -3.13 -8.96
C VAL A 22 -3.85 -2.53 -9.81
N TYR A 23 -4.18 -1.49 -10.57
CA TYR A 23 -3.23 -0.78 -11.42
C TYR A 23 -3.06 0.66 -10.95
N ILE A 24 -1.81 1.10 -10.89
CA ILE A 24 -1.41 2.42 -10.39
C ILE A 24 -0.79 3.23 -11.53
N ARG A 25 -1.13 4.52 -11.57
CA ARG A 25 -0.55 5.50 -12.48
C ARG A 25 -0.50 6.85 -11.79
N ARG A 26 0.67 7.49 -11.79
CA ARG A 26 0.95 8.79 -11.17
C ARG A 26 0.56 8.80 -9.68
N GLY A 27 0.88 7.72 -8.98
CA GLY A 27 0.58 7.56 -7.54
C GLY A 27 -0.90 7.39 -7.19
N LEU A 28 -1.79 7.21 -8.17
CA LEU A 28 -3.23 6.99 -7.98
C LEU A 28 -3.64 5.61 -8.46
N ILE A 29 -4.67 5.04 -7.83
CA ILE A 29 -5.36 3.86 -8.37
C ILE A 29 -6.05 4.27 -9.67
N ASP A 30 -5.63 3.68 -10.77
CA ASP A 30 -6.07 4.06 -12.12
C ASP A 30 -7.19 3.14 -12.63
N VAL A 31 -7.09 1.84 -12.37
CA VAL A 31 -8.13 0.86 -12.67
C VAL A 31 -8.01 -0.37 -11.77
N ILE A 32 -9.15 -0.97 -11.42
CA ILE A 32 -9.26 -2.27 -10.76
C ILE A 32 -10.02 -3.19 -11.71
N THR A 33 -9.38 -4.29 -12.12
CA THR A 33 -9.96 -5.22 -13.11
C THR A 33 -9.34 -6.61 -12.96
N PRO A 34 -10.09 -7.71 -13.20
CA PRO A 34 -9.51 -9.05 -13.23
C PRO A 34 -8.64 -9.31 -14.47
N GLU A 35 -8.74 -8.46 -15.50
CA GLU A 35 -7.93 -8.56 -16.70
C GLU A 35 -6.46 -8.20 -16.42
N PHE A 36 -5.54 -8.83 -17.15
CA PHE A 36 -4.14 -8.48 -17.09
C PHE A 36 -3.82 -7.34 -18.07
N LEU A 37 -3.31 -6.23 -17.55
CA LEU A 37 -2.84 -5.09 -18.33
C LEU A 37 -1.31 -4.93 -18.21
N PRO A 38 -0.57 -4.82 -19.32
CA PRO A 38 0.86 -4.56 -19.29
C PRO A 38 1.21 -3.28 -18.52
N SER A 39 2.19 -3.40 -17.62
CA SER A 39 2.65 -2.34 -16.71
C SER A 39 4.18 -2.34 -16.65
N GLU A 40 4.79 -1.22 -16.28
CA GLU A 40 6.25 -1.10 -16.16
C GLU A 40 6.78 -2.04 -15.07
N GLU A 41 6.07 -2.14 -13.95
CA GLU A 41 6.34 -3.07 -12.86
C GLU A 41 5.11 -3.96 -12.57
N THR A 42 5.35 -5.20 -12.18
CA THR A 42 4.29 -6.14 -11.75
C THR A 42 4.70 -6.86 -10.47
N ILE A 43 3.83 -6.77 -9.46
CA ILE A 43 3.91 -7.50 -8.20
C ILE A 43 2.87 -8.63 -8.23
N ASP A 44 3.32 -9.87 -8.09
CA ASP A 44 2.44 -11.03 -7.93
C ASP A 44 2.04 -11.21 -6.46
N ALA A 45 0.77 -10.93 -6.16
CA ALA A 45 0.17 -11.07 -4.84
C ALA A 45 -0.59 -12.40 -4.68
N SER A 46 -0.21 -13.45 -5.42
CA SER A 46 -0.79 -14.78 -5.30
C SER A 46 -0.78 -15.30 -3.86
N GLY A 47 -1.97 -15.64 -3.34
CA GLY A 47 -2.15 -16.11 -1.96
C GLY A 47 -2.11 -15.00 -0.90
N LEU A 48 -1.93 -13.74 -1.31
CA LEU A 48 -1.86 -12.58 -0.41
C LEU A 48 -3.13 -11.72 -0.47
N PHE A 49 -3.30 -10.90 0.56
CA PHE A 49 -4.33 -9.87 0.63
C PHE A 49 -3.76 -8.53 0.16
N VAL A 50 -4.55 -7.79 -0.61
CA VAL A 50 -4.26 -6.41 -1.01
C VAL A 50 -5.27 -5.52 -0.32
N ILE A 51 -4.81 -4.74 0.65
CA ILE A 51 -5.65 -3.89 1.50
C ILE A 51 -5.23 -2.42 1.37
N PRO A 52 -6.12 -1.46 1.68
CA PRO A 52 -5.70 -0.09 1.89
C PRO A 52 -4.57 -0.01 2.92
N GLY A 53 -3.59 0.86 2.67
CA GLY A 53 -2.56 1.17 3.67
C GLY A 53 -3.21 1.61 4.98
N LEU A 54 -2.71 1.11 6.10
CA LEU A 54 -3.23 1.49 7.41
C LEU A 54 -2.91 2.94 7.72
N ILE A 55 -3.86 3.64 8.34
CA ILE A 55 -3.68 4.98 8.88
C ILE A 55 -3.49 4.83 10.38
N ASP A 56 -2.29 5.14 10.86
CA ASP A 56 -2.02 5.26 12.29
C ASP A 56 -2.12 6.74 12.69
N PRO A 57 -3.20 7.15 13.40
CA PRO A 57 -3.40 8.54 13.78
C PRO A 57 -2.62 8.95 15.03
N HIS A 58 -1.92 8.02 15.72
CA HIS A 58 -1.29 8.31 17.01
C HIS A 58 0.13 7.77 17.08
N VAL A 59 1.06 8.61 16.62
CA VAL A 59 2.51 8.34 16.71
C VAL A 59 3.24 9.45 17.47
N HIS A 60 4.42 9.12 18.00
CA HIS A 60 5.33 10.06 18.65
C HIS A 60 6.75 9.96 18.05
N LEU A 61 6.86 10.24 16.76
CA LEU A 61 8.13 10.21 16.01
C LEU A 61 8.91 11.51 16.23
N ALA A 62 10.24 11.40 16.39
CA ALA A 62 11.14 12.51 16.72
C ALA A 62 10.64 13.40 17.88
N MET A 63 9.86 12.86 18.82
CA MET A 63 9.35 13.62 19.96
C MET A 63 10.41 13.82 21.04
N ARG A 64 10.69 15.08 21.36
CA ARG A 64 11.52 15.46 22.51
C ARG A 64 10.65 15.84 23.70
N ASN A 65 10.96 15.30 24.87
CA ASN A 65 10.42 15.76 26.16
C ASN A 65 11.54 16.31 27.06
N ARG A 66 11.24 16.58 28.33
CA ARG A 66 12.22 17.15 29.28
C ARG A 66 13.40 16.23 29.59
N PHE A 67 13.25 14.92 29.40
CA PHE A 67 14.22 13.91 29.83
C PHE A 67 14.94 13.25 28.66
N ALA A 68 14.25 13.06 27.54
CA ALA A 68 14.74 12.25 26.44
C ALA A 68 14.12 12.62 25.10
N GLN A 69 14.64 11.97 24.07
CA GLN A 69 14.18 11.97 22.68
C GLN A 69 13.67 10.57 22.35
N SER A 70 12.58 10.46 21.58
CA SER A 70 12.14 9.17 21.01
C SER A 70 13.29 8.54 20.21
N ALA A 71 13.44 7.21 20.29
CA ALA A 71 14.46 6.51 19.51
C ALA A 71 14.17 6.58 18.01
N ASP A 72 12.90 6.49 17.63
CA ASP A 72 12.46 6.62 16.26
C ASP A 72 12.23 8.07 15.85
N ASP A 73 12.62 8.35 14.60
CA ASP A 73 12.32 9.59 13.88
C ASP A 73 11.29 9.34 12.77
N PHE A 74 11.14 10.30 11.85
CA PHE A 74 10.18 10.16 10.76
C PHE A 74 10.60 9.12 9.72
N GLU A 75 11.90 8.85 9.53
CA GLU A 75 12.38 7.85 8.59
C GLU A 75 12.25 6.46 9.19
N SER A 76 12.88 6.21 10.36
CA SER A 76 12.84 4.88 10.99
C SER A 76 11.44 4.45 11.42
N GLY A 77 10.55 5.43 11.67
CA GLY A 77 9.15 5.19 11.99
C GLY A 77 8.24 4.97 10.79
N SER A 78 8.71 5.14 9.54
CA SER A 78 7.84 5.03 8.35
C SER A 78 8.37 4.24 7.16
N ILE A 79 9.69 4.03 7.01
CA ILE A 79 10.30 3.39 5.84
C ILE A 79 11.27 2.28 6.26
#